data_AF-A0A318M5M6-F1
#
_entry.id   AF-A0A318M5M6-F1
#
_cell.length_a   1.000
_cell.length_b   1.000
_cell.length_c   1.000
_cell.angle_alpha   90.00
_cell.angle_beta   90.00
_cell.angle_gamma   90.00
#
_symmetry.space_group_name_H-M   'P 1'
#
loop_
_entity.id
_entity.type
_entity.pdbx_description
1 polymer ?
#
loop_
_entity_poly.entity_id
_entity_poly.type
_entity_poly.pdbx_seq_one_letter_code
_entity_poly.pdbx_strand_id
1 'polypeptide(L)'
;MTRPPRFPVLLLGVLVGVLLGGGGVGLGWLLSSSGDAEGAQADATAACDLVARTPHVDLEADLTGFYRLSAASALAGAAAEADDAYEPVNEALRDVVNHVQRHLDTRGEDFRTAMDAARTACADV
;
A
#
# COMPACT_ATOMS: atom_id res chain seq x y z
N MET A 1 28.41 60.30 -0.09
CA MET A 1 27.55 59.18 -0.56
C MET A 1 27.88 57.95 0.27
N THR A 2 27.07 57.65 1.29
CA THR A 2 27.23 56.46 2.15
C THR A 2 26.41 55.30 1.56
N ARG A 3 27.06 54.16 1.34
CA ARG A 3 26.48 52.96 0.71
C ARG A 3 25.86 52.09 1.80
N PRO A 4 24.58 51.69 1.72
CA PRO A 4 23.93 51.01 2.84
C PRO A 4 24.49 49.59 3.03
N PRO A 5 24.57 49.09 4.29
CA PRO A 5 25.09 47.77 4.59
C PRO A 5 24.11 46.70 4.10
N ARG A 6 24.55 45.91 3.11
CA ARG A 6 23.77 44.85 2.45
C ARG A 6 23.77 43.52 3.20
N PHE A 7 24.67 43.41 4.18
CA PHE A 7 24.94 42.19 4.94
C PHE A 7 23.79 41.72 5.83
N PRO A 8 23.08 42.58 6.59
CA PRO A 8 22.00 42.12 7.46
C PRO A 8 20.76 41.65 6.67
N VAL A 9 20.55 42.20 5.46
CA VAL A 9 19.41 41.83 4.60
C VAL A 9 19.58 40.42 4.02
N LEU A 10 20.82 40.03 3.67
CA LEU A 10 21.12 38.69 3.17
C LEU A 10 20.96 37.61 4.25
N LEU A 11 21.43 37.89 5.48
CA LEU A 11 21.27 36.98 6.62
C LEU A 11 19.80 36.76 6.98
N LEU A 12 18.99 37.83 6.96
CA LEU A 12 17.56 37.74 7.21
C LEU A 12 16.85 36.89 6.14
N GLY A 13 17.23 37.05 4.87
CA GLY A 13 16.69 36.27 3.77
C GLY A 13 17.01 34.78 3.86
N VAL A 14 18.22 34.42 4.27
CA VAL A 14 18.62 33.02 4.48
C VAL A 14 17.89 32.39 5.65
N LEU A 15 17.73 33.10 6.77
CA LEU A 15 16.98 32.63 7.94
C LEU A 15 15.51 32.37 7.62
N VAL A 16 14.87 33.28 6.88
CA VAL A 16 13.48 33.12 6.42
C VAL A 16 13.37 31.98 5.42
N GLY A 17 14.33 31.85 4.49
CA GLY A 17 14.37 30.74 3.54
C GLY A 17 14.58 29.37 4.19
N VAL A 18 15.39 29.28 5.25
CA VAL A 18 15.63 28.04 6.01
C VAL A 18 14.46 27.70 6.93
N LEU A 19 13.78 28.68 7.51
CA LEU A 19 12.57 28.44 8.32
C LEU A 19 11.38 27.99 7.46
N LEU A 20 11.20 28.58 6.28
CA LEU A 20 10.16 28.18 5.33
C LEU A 20 10.51 26.87 4.60
N GLY A 21 11.78 26.66 4.27
CA GLY A 21 12.24 25.44 3.61
C GLY A 21 12.40 24.24 4.56
N GLY A 22 12.90 24.46 5.77
CA GLY A 22 13.13 23.41 6.77
C GLY A 22 11.86 22.98 7.51
N GLY A 23 10.91 23.92 7.73
CA GLY A 23 9.62 23.61 8.36
C GLY A 23 8.76 22.64 7.54
N GLY A 24 8.81 22.72 6.22
CA GLY A 24 8.04 21.83 5.34
C GLY A 24 8.51 20.37 5.37
N VAL A 25 9.83 20.14 5.43
CA VAL A 25 10.38 18.78 5.40
C VAL A 25 10.20 18.07 6.75
N GLY A 26 10.27 18.81 7.87
CA GLY A 26 10.05 18.25 9.20
C GLY A 26 8.58 17.91 9.49
N LEU A 27 7.64 18.72 9.00
CA LEU A 27 6.21 18.44 9.12
C LEU A 27 5.77 17.28 8.21
N GLY A 28 6.39 17.11 7.04
CA GLY A 28 6.14 15.97 6.16
C GLY A 28 6.47 14.62 6.81
N TRP A 29 7.55 14.55 7.60
CA TRP A 29 7.92 13.33 8.34
C TRP A 29 6.99 13.02 9.53
N LEU A 30 6.50 14.07 10.22
CA LEU A 30 5.54 13.91 11.34
C LEU A 30 4.13 13.56 10.89
N LEU A 31 3.72 14.00 9.69
CA LEU A 31 2.48 13.58 9.04
C LEU A 31 2.60 12.17 8.46
N SER A 32 3.78 11.77 7.99
CA SER A 32 4.01 10.41 7.50
C SER A 32 3.81 9.35 8.60
N SER A 33 4.17 9.63 9.85
CA SER A 33 3.98 8.68 10.96
C SER A 33 2.55 8.62 11.51
N SER A 34 1.67 9.53 11.09
CA SER A 34 0.23 9.48 11.41
C SER A 34 -0.59 8.94 10.23
N GLY A 35 0.01 8.91 9.03
CA GLY A 35 -0.54 8.30 7.84
C GLY A 35 -0.26 6.81 7.69
N ASP A 36 0.43 6.15 8.63
CA ASP A 36 0.69 4.71 8.55
C ASP A 36 -0.63 3.90 8.61
N ALA A 37 -1.59 4.30 9.46
CA ALA A 37 -2.92 3.70 9.51
C ALA A 37 -3.79 4.06 8.28
N GLU A 38 -3.70 5.30 7.78
CA GLU A 38 -4.39 5.72 6.54
C GLU A 38 -3.81 5.02 5.30
N GLY A 39 -2.49 4.78 5.29
CA GLY A 39 -1.79 4.01 4.27
C GLY A 39 -2.16 2.53 4.32
N ALA A 40 -2.22 1.94 5.52
CA ALA A 40 -2.65 0.56 5.71
C ALA A 40 -4.08 0.34 5.17
N GLN A 41 -5.01 1.24 5.50
CA GLN A 41 -6.37 1.17 4.96
C GLN A 41 -6.41 1.32 3.43
N ALA A 42 -5.63 2.25 2.88
CA ALA A 42 -5.56 2.45 1.43
C ALA A 42 -5.02 1.20 0.70
N ASP A 43 -3.98 0.57 1.24
CA ASP A 43 -3.39 -0.66 0.69
C ASP A 43 -4.36 -1.85 0.81
N ALA A 44 -5.03 -2.02 1.95
CA ALA A 44 -6.05 -3.06 2.13
C ALA A 44 -7.23 -2.87 1.16
N THR A 45 -7.72 -1.63 1.02
CA THR A 45 -8.79 -1.30 0.06
C THR A 45 -8.37 -1.61 -1.37
N ALA A 46 -7.16 -1.21 -1.76
CA ALA A 46 -6.62 -1.47 -3.09
C ALA A 46 -6.42 -2.98 -3.35
N ALA A 47 -6.01 -3.75 -2.34
CA ALA A 47 -5.94 -5.20 -2.43
C ALA A 47 -7.33 -5.81 -2.70
N CYS A 48 -8.34 -5.44 -1.91
CA CYS A 48 -9.69 -5.95 -2.05
C CYS A 48 -10.37 -5.54 -3.37
N ASP A 49 -10.09 -4.33 -3.88
CA ASP A 49 -10.51 -3.90 -5.21
C ASP A 49 -9.91 -4.75 -6.33
N LEU A 50 -8.67 -5.22 -6.19
CA LEU A 50 -8.05 -6.14 -7.15
C LEU A 50 -8.70 -7.53 -7.10
N VAL A 51 -9.04 -8.02 -5.90
CA VAL A 51 -9.76 -9.29 -5.71
C VAL A 51 -11.15 -9.22 -6.36
N ALA A 52 -11.90 -8.16 -6.11
CA ALA A 52 -13.23 -7.95 -6.67
C ALA A 52 -13.22 -7.92 -8.22
N ARG A 53 -12.16 -7.35 -8.81
CA ARG A 53 -11.95 -7.29 -10.27
C ARG A 53 -11.28 -8.52 -10.86
N THR A 54 -11.10 -9.59 -10.07
CA THR A 54 -10.47 -10.86 -10.51
C THR A 54 -11.43 -12.03 -10.28
N PRO A 55 -12.48 -12.16 -11.11
CA PRO A 55 -13.47 -13.25 -10.96
C PRO A 55 -12.92 -14.62 -11.40
N HIS A 56 -11.89 -14.63 -12.25
CA HIS A 56 -11.28 -15.85 -12.79
C HIS A 56 -9.76 -15.66 -12.94
N VAL A 57 -9.00 -16.73 -12.70
CA VAL A 57 -7.58 -16.85 -13.05
C VAL A 57 -7.40 -18.01 -14.01
N ASP A 58 -6.67 -17.81 -15.11
CA ASP A 58 -6.32 -18.87 -16.06
C ASP A 58 -4.82 -18.81 -16.36
N LEU A 59 -4.05 -19.69 -15.73
CA LEU A 59 -2.58 -19.68 -15.86
C LEU A 59 -2.08 -20.12 -17.25
N GLU A 60 -2.93 -20.76 -18.06
CA GLU A 60 -2.56 -21.27 -19.38
C GLU A 60 -2.86 -20.26 -20.48
N ALA A 61 -3.97 -19.52 -20.35
CA ALA A 61 -4.42 -18.56 -21.34
C ALA A 61 -3.93 -17.13 -21.07
N ASP A 62 -3.95 -16.66 -19.81
CA ASP A 62 -3.62 -15.28 -19.46
C ASP A 62 -3.26 -15.09 -17.97
N LEU A 63 -2.03 -14.62 -17.71
CA LEU A 63 -1.52 -14.39 -16.37
C LEU A 63 -2.07 -13.13 -15.69
N THR A 64 -2.90 -12.33 -16.36
CA THR A 64 -3.46 -11.09 -15.78
C THR A 64 -4.14 -11.32 -14.43
N GLY A 65 -4.94 -12.39 -14.29
CA GLY A 65 -5.60 -12.72 -13.02
C GLY A 65 -4.60 -13.05 -11.92
N PHE A 66 -3.56 -13.82 -12.24
CA PHE A 66 -2.50 -14.15 -11.29
C PHE A 66 -1.69 -12.93 -10.86
N TYR A 67 -1.39 -12.01 -11.79
CA TYR A 67 -0.69 -10.77 -11.46
C TYR A 67 -1.53 -9.85 -10.57
N ARG A 68 -2.85 -9.77 -10.80
CA ARG A 68 -3.76 -9.02 -9.91
C ARG A 68 -3.77 -9.61 -8.50
N LEU A 69 -3.87 -10.94 -8.37
CA LEU A 69 -3.85 -11.59 -7.05
C LEU A 69 -2.49 -11.44 -6.35
N SER A 70 -1.39 -11.53 -7.09
CA SER A 70 -0.05 -11.31 -6.53
C SER A 70 0.11 -9.86 -6.03
N ALA A 71 -0.39 -8.88 -6.79
CA ALA A 71 -0.40 -7.48 -6.37
C ALA A 71 -1.30 -7.26 -5.15
N ALA A 72 -2.49 -7.87 -5.12
CA ALA A 72 -3.39 -7.81 -3.98
C ALA A 72 -2.73 -8.38 -2.71
N SER A 73 -2.08 -9.54 -2.82
CA SER A 73 -1.35 -10.17 -1.71
C SER A 73 -0.21 -9.29 -1.18
N ALA A 74 0.52 -8.62 -2.08
CA ALA A 74 1.59 -7.70 -1.68
C ALA A 74 1.05 -6.46 -0.94
N LEU A 75 -0.06 -5.87 -1.43
CA LEU A 75 -0.70 -4.72 -0.79
C LEU A 75 -1.30 -5.09 0.57
N ALA A 76 -1.98 -6.24 0.68
CA ALA A 76 -2.50 -6.71 1.96
C ALA A 76 -1.36 -7.01 2.96
N GLY A 77 -0.23 -7.52 2.48
CA GLY A 77 0.98 -7.65 3.29
C GLY A 77 1.51 -6.30 3.79
N ALA A 78 1.58 -5.29 2.92
CA ALA A 78 1.97 -3.94 3.32
C ALA A 78 1.01 -3.34 4.37
N ALA A 79 -0.29 -3.52 4.17
CA ALA A 79 -1.31 -3.10 5.13
C ALA A 79 -1.15 -3.77 6.49
N ALA A 80 -0.94 -5.09 6.53
CA ALA A 80 -0.79 -5.83 7.77
C ALA A 80 0.52 -5.52 8.52
N GLU A 81 1.61 -5.22 7.81
CA GLU A 81 2.86 -4.77 8.44
C GLU A 81 2.72 -3.37 9.07
N ALA A 82 1.81 -2.54 8.55
CA ALA A 82 1.51 -1.21 9.08
C ALA A 82 0.44 -1.22 10.17
N ASP A 83 -0.55 -2.12 10.10
CA ASP A 83 -1.62 -2.31 11.08
C ASP A 83 -2.09 -3.78 11.13
N ASP A 84 -1.86 -4.43 12.28
CA ASP A 84 -2.20 -5.83 12.55
C ASP A 84 -3.69 -6.17 12.32
N ALA A 85 -4.59 -5.16 12.32
CA ALA A 85 -6.00 -5.36 12.02
C ALA A 85 -6.25 -5.95 10.62
N TYR A 86 -5.32 -5.77 9.67
CA TYR A 86 -5.43 -6.29 8.31
C TYR A 86 -4.77 -7.67 8.11
N GLU A 87 -4.21 -8.28 9.16
CA GLU A 87 -3.61 -9.62 9.07
C GLU A 87 -4.57 -10.70 8.52
N PRO A 88 -5.88 -10.72 8.86
CA PRO A 88 -6.81 -11.67 8.26
C PRO A 88 -6.92 -11.56 6.73
N VAL A 89 -6.84 -10.34 6.18
CA VAL A 89 -6.86 -10.09 4.73
C VAL A 89 -5.57 -10.57 4.09
N ASN A 90 -4.43 -10.28 4.74
CA ASN A 90 -3.12 -10.72 4.31
C ASN A 90 -2.99 -12.25 4.27
N GLU A 91 -3.41 -12.94 5.33
CA GLU A 91 -3.38 -14.40 5.42
C GLU A 91 -4.24 -15.04 4.31
N ALA A 92 -5.48 -14.58 4.14
CA ALA A 92 -6.38 -15.11 3.12
C ALA A 92 -5.83 -14.92 1.69
N LEU A 93 -5.22 -13.78 1.38
CA LEU A 93 -4.63 -13.53 0.06
C LEU A 93 -3.30 -14.26 -0.16
N ARG A 94 -2.48 -14.37 0.88
CA ARG A 94 -1.26 -15.19 0.85
C ARG A 94 -1.60 -16.65 0.56
N ASP A 95 -2.66 -17.18 1.16
CA ASP A 95 -3.10 -18.55 0.91
C ASP A 95 -3.52 -18.80 -0.53
N VAL A 96 -4.26 -17.87 -1.13
CA VAL A 96 -4.61 -17.93 -2.57
C VAL A 96 -3.36 -17.98 -3.44
N VAL A 97 -2.42 -17.06 -3.25
CA VAL A 97 -1.20 -17.00 -4.08
C VAL A 97 -0.30 -18.21 -3.83
N ASN A 98 -0.17 -18.65 -2.58
CA ASN A 98 0.57 -19.85 -2.20
C ASN A 98 -0.02 -21.11 -2.86
N HIS A 99 -1.34 -21.23 -2.91
CA HIS A 99 -2.01 -22.35 -3.57
C HIS A 99 -1.66 -22.37 -5.06
N VAL A 100 -1.81 -21.23 -5.74
CA VAL A 100 -1.48 -21.11 -7.17
C VAL A 100 -0.02 -21.44 -7.44
N GLN A 101 0.91 -20.94 -6.63
CA GLN A 101 2.34 -21.17 -6.84
C GLN A 101 2.75 -22.63 -6.60
N ARG A 102 2.13 -23.32 -5.62
CA ARG A 102 2.47 -24.71 -5.28
C ARG A 102 1.84 -25.72 -6.22
N HIS A 103 0.59 -25.47 -6.62
CA HIS A 103 -0.21 -26.46 -7.34
C HIS A 103 -0.35 -26.14 -8.83
N LEU A 104 -0.11 -24.89 -9.23
CA LEU A 104 -0.35 -24.40 -10.60
C LEU A 104 -1.77 -24.73 -11.08
N ASP A 105 -2.70 -24.84 -10.13
CA ASP A 105 -4.11 -25.13 -10.36
C ASP A 105 -4.97 -23.98 -9.83
N THR A 106 -5.92 -23.57 -10.65
CA THR A 106 -6.89 -22.49 -10.38
C THR A 106 -8.33 -22.96 -10.62
N ARG A 107 -8.52 -24.24 -10.95
CA ARG A 107 -9.83 -24.86 -11.25
C ARG A 107 -10.29 -25.78 -10.13
N GLY A 108 -9.38 -26.22 -9.26
CA GLY A 108 -9.65 -27.05 -8.08
C GLY A 108 -10.61 -26.41 -7.07
N GLU A 109 -11.19 -27.25 -6.21
CA GLU A 109 -12.05 -26.80 -5.10
C GLU A 109 -11.27 -25.99 -4.08
N ASP A 110 -10.04 -26.39 -3.76
CA ASP A 110 -9.17 -25.70 -2.82
C ASP A 110 -8.90 -24.24 -3.22
N PHE A 111 -8.64 -23.98 -4.50
CA PHE A 111 -8.48 -22.61 -5.01
C PHE A 111 -9.77 -21.79 -4.87
N ARG A 112 -10.94 -22.40 -5.15
CA ARG A 112 -12.23 -21.73 -5.00
C ARG A 112 -12.50 -21.37 -3.53
N THR A 113 -12.24 -22.31 -2.63
CA THR A 113 -12.35 -22.11 -1.18
C THR A 113 -11.43 -20.98 -0.71
N ALA A 114 -10.17 -20.96 -1.15
CA ALA A 114 -9.24 -19.89 -0.82
C ALA A 114 -9.70 -18.52 -1.35
N MET A 115 -10.21 -18.47 -2.59
CA MET A 115 -10.77 -17.24 -3.16
C MET A 115 -12.01 -16.74 -2.41
N ASP A 116 -12.88 -17.64 -1.96
CA ASP A 116 -14.06 -17.27 -1.17
C ASP A 116 -13.67 -16.78 0.24
N ALA A 117 -12.65 -17.38 0.85
CA ALA A 117 -12.07 -16.88 2.10
C ALA A 117 -11.49 -15.47 1.92
N ALA A 118 -10.71 -15.23 0.85
CA ALA A 118 -10.17 -13.90 0.54
C ALA A 118 -11.27 -12.86 0.31
N ARG A 119 -12.34 -13.21 -0.42
CA ARG A 119 -13.51 -12.32 -0.60
C ARG A 119 -14.23 -12.02 0.70
N THR A 120 -14.34 -13.02 1.59
CA THR A 120 -14.97 -12.86 2.90
C THR A 120 -14.14 -11.95 3.79
N ALA A 121 -12.82 -12.12 3.82
CA ALA A 121 -11.91 -11.24 4.57
C ALA A 121 -11.99 -9.79 4.07
N CYS A 122 -12.18 -9.60 2.77
CA CYS A 122 -12.38 -8.28 2.16
C CYS A 122 -13.76 -7.64 2.39
N ALA A 123 -14.71 -8.32 3.03
CA ALA A 123 -16.05 -7.76 3.25
C ALA A 123 -16.08 -6.66 4.33
N ASP A 124 -15.09 -6.68 5.23
CA ASP A 124 -14.99 -5.79 6.40
C ASP A 124 -13.89 -4.71 6.24
N VAL A 125 -13.32 -4.60 5.03
CA VAL A 125 -12.30 -3.59 4.65
C VAL A 125 -12.95 -2.34 4.10
#